data_AF-A0A534U7B9-F1
#
_entry.id   AF-A0A534U7B9-F1
#
_cell.length_a   1.000
_cell.length_b   1.000
_cell.length_c   1.000
_cell.angle_alpha   90.00
_cell.angle_beta   90.00
_cell.angle_gamma   90.00
#
_symmetry.space_group_name_H-M   'P 1'
#
loop_
_entity.id
_entity.type
_entity.pdbx_description
1 polymer ?
#
loop_
_entity_poly.entity_id
_entity_poly.type
_entity_poly.pdbx_seq_one_letter_code
_entity_poly.pdbx_strand_id
1 'polypeptide(L)'
;MNPRIWTIVAGLIIFALGVLGLVYPERVLGLLGLAYASPSHMAAALGEIRATYGGIFIVMGVYTLLAATDPALHRARLLFVGLLWLGACAGRLFGVYVDGNPGLLGWGAALFELAVGGVLVAVAQSGPAVTPSPALERAVRDAEARYEPPPPVAPPA
;
A
#
# COMPACT_ATOMS: atom_id res chain seq x y z
N MET A 1 5.61 3.02 -19.61
CA MET A 1 5.29 1.99 -18.59
C MET A 1 3.78 1.82 -18.57
N ASN A 2 3.22 0.62 -18.79
CA ASN A 2 1.75 0.45 -18.78
C ASN A 2 1.26 0.31 -17.32
N PRO A 3 0.62 1.33 -16.73
CA PRO A 3 0.28 1.34 -15.31
C PRO A 3 -0.65 0.19 -14.92
N ARG A 4 -1.55 -0.22 -15.82
CA ARG A 4 -2.48 -1.33 -15.56
C ARG A 4 -1.76 -2.66 -15.38
N ILE A 5 -0.80 -2.96 -16.27
CA ILE A 5 -0.04 -4.22 -16.23
C ILE A 5 0.73 -4.33 -14.91
N TRP A 6 1.42 -3.26 -14.51
CA TRP A 6 2.20 -3.25 -13.28
C TRP A 6 1.34 -3.37 -12.03
N THR A 7 0.17 -2.71 -12.00
CA THR A 7 -0.79 -2.88 -10.90
C THR A 7 -1.31 -4.32 -10.82
N ILE A 8 -1.63 -4.95 -11.96
CA ILE A 8 -2.09 -6.34 -11.99
C ILE A 8 -0.99 -7.27 -11.46
N VAL A 9 0.23 -7.13 -11.97
CA VAL A 9 1.37 -7.96 -11.55
C VAL A 9 1.62 -7.81 -10.05
N ALA A 10 1.71 -6.59 -9.53
CA ALA A 10 1.89 -6.35 -8.11
C ALA A 10 0.73 -6.92 -7.29
N GLY A 11 -0.53 -6.68 -7.70
CA GLY A 11 -1.71 -7.19 -7.01
C GLY A 11 -1.77 -8.72 -6.97
N LEU A 12 -1.41 -9.40 -8.06
CA LEU A 12 -1.34 -10.87 -8.11
C LEU A 12 -0.25 -11.43 -7.20
N ILE A 13 0.93 -10.80 -7.19
CA ILE A 13 2.03 -11.20 -6.30
C ILE A 13 1.60 -11.06 -4.83
N ILE A 14 1.05 -9.91 -4.44
CA ILE A 14 0.60 -9.64 -3.07
C ILE A 14 -0.51 -10.62 -2.67
N PHE A 15 -1.48 -10.85 -3.55
CA PHE A 15 -2.56 -11.81 -3.31
C PHE A 15 -2.04 -13.24 -3.15
N ALA A 16 -1.11 -13.68 -4.01
CA ALA A 16 -0.53 -15.01 -3.95
C ALA A 16 0.28 -15.22 -2.65
N LEU A 17 1.02 -14.20 -2.19
CA LEU A 17 1.68 -14.22 -0.88
C LEU A 17 0.66 -14.33 0.26
N GLY A 18 -0.46 -13.62 0.15
CA GLY A 18 -1.58 -13.74 1.08
C GLY A 18 -2.18 -15.16 1.13
N VAL A 19 -2.43 -15.78 -0.02
CA VAL A 19 -2.91 -17.18 -0.06
C VAL A 19 -1.86 -18.12 0.54
N LEU A 20 -0.58 -17.91 0.26
CA LEU A 20 0.50 -18.71 0.84
C LEU A 20 0.54 -18.58 2.37
N GLY A 21 0.46 -17.37 2.93
CA GLY A 21 0.42 -17.13 4.37
C GLY A 21 -0.85 -17.66 5.04
N LEU A 22 -1.98 -17.61 4.33
CA LEU A 22 -3.25 -18.11 4.85
C LEU A 22 -3.34 -19.63 4.83
N VAL A 23 -2.75 -20.32 3.85
CA VAL A 23 -2.87 -21.79 3.71
C VAL A 23 -1.67 -22.52 4.34
N TYR A 24 -0.45 -22.02 4.09
CA TYR A 24 0.82 -22.65 4.47
C TYR A 24 1.68 -21.76 5.38
N PRO A 25 1.21 -21.38 6.58
CA PRO A 25 1.91 -20.43 7.46
C PRO A 25 3.28 -20.92 7.92
N GLU A 26 3.47 -22.23 8.10
CA GLU A 26 4.77 -22.82 8.48
C GLU A 26 5.85 -22.53 7.42
N ARG A 27 5.47 -22.56 6.14
CA ARG A 27 6.39 -22.24 5.04
C ARG A 27 6.76 -20.76 5.04
N VAL A 28 5.79 -19.88 5.33
CA VAL A 28 6.04 -18.44 5.46
C VAL A 28 6.95 -18.17 6.66
N LEU A 29 6.70 -18.82 7.79
CA LEU A 29 7.51 -18.70 8.99
C LEU A 29 8.97 -19.12 8.72
N GLY A 30 9.18 -20.23 8.01
CA GLY A 30 10.50 -20.66 7.56
C GLY A 30 11.15 -19.71 6.54
N LEU A 31 10.39 -19.19 5.58
CA LEU A 31 10.88 -18.21 4.59
C LEU A 31 11.36 -16.91 5.25
N LEU A 32 10.65 -16.48 6.30
CA LEU A 32 10.99 -15.30 7.09
C LEU A 32 12.12 -15.57 8.10
N GLY A 33 12.60 -16.81 8.23
CA GLY A 33 13.62 -17.19 9.21
C GLY A 33 13.13 -17.09 10.66
N LEU A 34 11.82 -17.12 10.87
CA LEU A 34 11.21 -17.06 12.20
C LEU A 34 11.16 -18.44 12.83
N ALA A 35 11.04 -18.49 14.15
CA ALA A 35 10.85 -19.73 14.91
C ALA A 35 9.86 -19.50 16.06
N TYR A 36 9.19 -20.57 16.48
CA TYR A 36 8.34 -20.51 17.67
C TYR A 36 9.22 -20.45 18.92
N ALA A 37 8.88 -19.56 19.86
CA ALA A 37 9.60 -19.47 21.13
C ALA A 37 9.39 -20.72 22.01
N SER A 38 8.21 -21.35 21.93
CA SER A 38 7.89 -22.58 22.65
C SER A 38 6.78 -23.35 21.92
N PRO A 39 6.79 -24.71 21.97
CA PRO A 39 5.71 -25.53 21.39
C PRO A 39 4.32 -25.17 21.90
N SER A 40 4.18 -24.70 23.15
CA SER A 40 2.89 -24.33 23.73
C SER A 40 2.25 -23.09 23.08
N HIS A 41 3.04 -22.27 22.38
CA HIS A 41 2.57 -21.05 21.70
C HIS A 41 2.49 -21.19 20.18
N MET A 42 2.70 -22.41 19.66
CA MET A 42 2.72 -22.67 18.21
C MET A 42 1.42 -22.23 17.53
N ALA A 43 0.27 -22.56 18.12
CA ALA A 43 -1.03 -22.20 17.55
C ALA A 43 -1.23 -20.68 17.47
N ALA A 44 -0.79 -19.93 18.50
CA ALA A 44 -0.87 -18.48 18.50
C ALA A 44 0.03 -17.86 17.43
N ALA A 45 1.29 -18.30 17.35
CA ALA A 45 2.23 -17.83 16.33
C ALA A 45 1.74 -18.12 14.90
N LEU A 46 1.20 -19.31 14.65
CA LEU A 46 0.59 -19.65 13.36
C LEU A 46 -0.63 -18.79 13.06
N GLY A 47 -1.43 -18.46 14.07
CA GLY A 47 -2.55 -17.52 13.97
C GLY A 47 -2.09 -16.14 13.50
N GLU A 48 -1.03 -15.61 14.09
CA GLU A 48 -0.44 -14.33 13.70
C GLU A 48 0.06 -14.33 12.25
N ILE A 49 0.70 -15.41 11.80
CA ILE A 49 1.14 -15.53 10.41
C ILE A 49 -0.07 -15.54 9.46
N ARG A 50 -1.11 -16.32 9.76
CA ARG A 50 -2.32 -16.39 8.93
C ARG A 50 -3.06 -15.04 8.89
N ALA A 51 -3.09 -14.30 9.99
CA ALA A 51 -3.72 -12.99 10.03
C ALA A 51 -2.91 -11.93 9.26
N THR A 52 -1.62 -11.80 9.59
CA THR A 52 -0.76 -10.71 9.12
C THR A 52 -0.24 -10.93 7.70
N TYR A 53 0.32 -12.11 7.43
CA TYR A 53 0.86 -12.44 6.10
C TYR A 53 -0.17 -13.14 5.21
N GLY A 54 -1.29 -13.60 5.78
CA GLY A 54 -2.39 -14.20 5.04
C GLY A 54 -3.52 -13.22 4.75
N GLY A 55 -4.41 -13.01 5.72
CA GLY A 55 -5.63 -12.22 5.59
C GLY A 55 -5.39 -10.79 5.11
N ILE A 56 -4.46 -10.06 5.75
CA ILE A 56 -4.13 -8.68 5.35
C ILE A 56 -3.62 -8.64 3.91
N PHE A 57 -2.71 -9.54 3.54
CA PHE A 57 -2.12 -9.58 2.20
C PHE A 57 -3.13 -9.96 1.12
N ILE A 58 -4.07 -10.87 1.42
CA ILE A 58 -5.20 -11.18 0.53
C ILE A 58 -6.00 -9.90 0.24
N VAL A 59 -6.40 -9.17 1.28
CA VAL A 59 -7.18 -7.94 1.13
C VAL A 59 -6.38 -6.88 0.38
N MET A 60 -5.10 -6.67 0.71
CA MET A 60 -4.22 -5.75 0.00
C MET A 60 -4.07 -6.12 -1.49
N GLY A 61 -3.93 -7.41 -1.80
CA GLY A 61 -3.85 -7.91 -3.17
C GLY A 61 -5.13 -7.62 -3.95
N VAL A 62 -6.29 -7.98 -3.40
CA VAL A 62 -7.60 -7.67 -4.00
C VAL A 62 -7.79 -6.17 -4.16
N TYR A 63 -7.46 -5.37 -3.15
CA TYR A 63 -7.56 -3.92 -3.18
C TYR A 63 -6.70 -3.29 -4.30
N THR A 64 -5.51 -3.85 -4.52
CA THR A 64 -4.62 -3.47 -5.62
C THR A 64 -5.17 -3.90 -6.97
N LEU A 65 -5.70 -5.12 -7.10
CA LEU A 65 -6.30 -5.61 -8.34
C LEU A 65 -7.54 -4.81 -8.75
N LEU A 66 -8.38 -4.42 -7.79
CA LEU A 66 -9.52 -3.54 -8.05
C LEU A 66 -9.06 -2.17 -8.57
N ALA A 67 -7.94 -1.65 -8.07
CA ALA A 67 -7.35 -0.40 -8.56
C ALA A 67 -6.76 -0.53 -9.98
N ALA A 68 -6.54 -1.75 -10.50
CA ALA A 68 -6.04 -1.95 -11.86
C ALA A 68 -7.08 -1.63 -12.95
N THR A 69 -8.37 -1.58 -12.61
CA THR A 69 -9.46 -1.25 -13.56
C THR A 69 -9.27 0.16 -14.15
N ASP A 70 -8.92 1.11 -13.28
CA ASP A 70 -8.51 2.45 -13.63
C ASP A 70 -7.46 2.95 -12.62
N PRO A 71 -6.15 2.76 -12.90
CA PRO A 71 -5.09 3.17 -11.98
C PRO A 71 -5.04 4.68 -11.73
N ALA A 72 -5.47 5.51 -12.68
CA ALA A 72 -5.44 6.96 -12.54
C ALA A 72 -6.51 7.44 -11.55
N LEU A 73 -7.73 6.91 -11.67
CA LEU A 73 -8.82 7.20 -10.74
C LEU A 73 -8.52 6.65 -9.33
N HIS A 74 -7.87 5.49 -9.26
CA HIS A 74 -7.58 4.79 -8.00
C HIS A 74 -6.17 5.02 -7.44
N ARG A 75 -5.51 6.11 -7.84
CA ARG A 75 -4.15 6.47 -7.39
C ARG A 75 -3.95 6.42 -5.88
N ALA A 76 -4.94 6.85 -5.10
CA ALA A 76 -4.88 6.83 -3.63
C ALA A 76 -4.77 5.41 -3.07
N ARG A 77 -5.44 4.43 -3.70
CA ARG A 77 -5.37 3.02 -3.31
C ARG A 77 -3.97 2.46 -3.56
N LEU A 78 -3.41 2.78 -4.73
CA LEU A 78 -2.06 2.36 -5.11
C LEU A 78 -0.99 3.00 -4.25
N LEU A 79 -1.13 4.28 -3.91
CA LEU A 79 -0.24 4.96 -2.96
C LEU A 79 -0.31 4.33 -1.58
N PHE A 80 -1.51 4.05 -1.06
CA PHE A 80 -1.66 3.44 0.25
C PHE A 80 -0.94 2.08 0.32
N VAL A 81 -1.18 1.19 -0.64
CA VAL A 81 -0.52 -0.12 -0.68
C VAL A 81 0.98 0.02 -0.91
N GLY A 82 1.40 0.90 -1.81
CA GLY A 82 2.82 1.17 -2.07
C GLY A 82 3.55 1.67 -0.82
N LEU A 83 2.94 2.59 -0.06
CA LEU A 83 3.48 3.11 1.19
C LEU A 83 3.53 2.06 2.30
N LEU A 84 2.60 1.10 2.34
CA LEU A 84 2.69 -0.03 3.28
C LEU A 84 3.95 -0.87 3.02
N TRP A 85 4.23 -1.18 1.75
CA TRP A 85 5.46 -1.89 1.36
C TRP A 85 6.72 -1.09 1.65
N LEU A 86 6.73 0.21 1.36
CA LEU A 86 7.87 1.08 1.68
C LEU A 86 8.05 1.27 3.19
N GLY A 87 6.96 1.31 3.96
CA GLY A 87 6.99 1.33 5.42
C GLY A 87 7.59 0.05 5.99
N ALA A 88 7.24 -1.11 5.44
CA ALA A 88 7.86 -2.39 5.80
C ALA A 88 9.37 -2.39 5.47
N CYS A 89 9.74 -1.93 4.28
CA CYS A 89 11.16 -1.78 3.89
C CYS A 89 11.91 -0.85 4.86
N ALA A 90 11.32 0.29 5.21
CA ALA A 90 11.92 1.24 6.14
C ALA A 90 12.08 0.64 7.55
N GLY A 91 11.05 -0.07 8.05
CA GLY A 91 11.13 -0.80 9.31
C GLY A 91 12.22 -1.87 9.32
N ARG A 92 12.41 -2.56 8.20
CA ARG A 92 13.47 -3.55 8.03
C ARG A 92 14.85 -2.90 8.04
N LEU A 93 15.04 -1.80 7.31
CA LEU A 93 16.30 -1.04 7.30
C LEU A 93 16.62 -0.46 8.69
N PHE A 94 15.60 -0.01 9.43
CA PHE A 94 15.76 0.37 10.82
C PHE A 94 16.22 -0.81 11.69
N GLY A 95 15.62 -2.00 11.50
CA GLY A 95 16.10 -3.23 12.13
C GLY A 95 17.56 -3.55 11.79
N VAL A 96 17.99 -3.34 10.53
CA VAL A 96 19.41 -3.50 10.16
C VAL A 96 20.31 -2.55 10.94
N TYR A 97 19.87 -1.32 11.15
CA TYR A 97 20.60 -0.32 11.90
C TYR A 97 20.71 -0.66 13.40
N VAL A 98 19.65 -1.21 14.00
CA VAL A 98 19.59 -1.53 15.44
C VAL A 98 20.20 -2.90 15.76
N ASP A 99 19.82 -3.94 15.00
CA ASP A 99 20.10 -5.35 15.30
C ASP A 99 21.21 -5.94 14.41
N GLY A 100 21.62 -5.23 13.35
CA GLY A 100 22.71 -5.64 12.45
C GLY A 100 22.25 -6.41 11.21
N ASN A 101 23.17 -7.16 10.59
CA ASN A 101 22.97 -7.76 9.27
C ASN A 101 21.82 -8.81 9.27
N PRO A 102 20.76 -8.64 8.47
CA PRO A 102 19.61 -9.54 8.44
C PRO A 102 19.83 -10.79 7.57
N GLY A 103 21.03 -10.96 7.00
CA GLY A 103 21.37 -12.07 6.10
C GLY A 103 20.76 -11.93 4.71
N LEU A 104 21.03 -12.93 3.86
CA LEU A 104 20.65 -12.90 2.44
C LEU A 104 19.13 -12.80 2.24
N LEU A 105 18.35 -13.58 3.00
CA LEU A 105 16.89 -13.57 2.91
C LEU A 105 16.30 -12.24 3.38
N GLY A 106 16.87 -11.63 4.42
CA GLY A 106 16.45 -10.32 4.91
C GLY A 106 16.69 -9.20 3.89
N TRP A 107 17.86 -9.19 3.24
CA TRP A 107 18.14 -8.25 2.14
C TRP A 107 17.27 -8.50 0.93
N GLY A 108 17.00 -9.76 0.59
CA GLY A 108 16.06 -10.14 -0.47
C GLY A 108 14.65 -9.60 -0.20
N ALA A 109 14.17 -9.72 1.04
CA ALA A 109 12.89 -9.15 1.46
C ALA A 109 12.89 -7.62 1.35
N ALA A 110 13.93 -6.93 1.82
CA ALA A 110 14.04 -5.47 1.70
C ALA A 110 13.98 -5.00 0.25
N LEU A 111 14.73 -5.66 -0.65
CA LEU A 111 14.72 -5.33 -2.07
C LEU A 111 13.35 -5.58 -2.70
N PHE A 112 12.70 -6.69 -2.35
CA PHE A 112 11.36 -7.00 -2.81
C PHE A 112 10.33 -5.95 -2.33
N GLU A 113 10.36 -5.58 -1.05
CA GLU A 113 9.50 -4.55 -0.46
C GLU A 113 9.69 -3.20 -1.16
N LEU A 114 10.95 -2.80 -1.39
CA LEU A 114 11.30 -1.59 -2.12
C LEU A 114 10.81 -1.63 -3.57
N ALA A 115 10.97 -2.76 -4.27
CA ALA A 115 10.58 -2.91 -5.66
C ALA A 115 9.05 -2.84 -5.83
N VAL A 116 8.30 -3.61 -5.04
CA VAL A 116 6.82 -3.62 -5.11
C VAL A 116 6.27 -2.26 -4.68
N GLY A 117 6.75 -1.71 -3.56
CA GLY A 117 6.33 -0.40 -3.07
C GLY A 117 6.66 0.72 -4.05
N GLY A 118 7.89 0.74 -4.57
CA GLY A 118 8.36 1.72 -5.54
C GLY A 118 7.58 1.67 -6.85
N VAL A 119 7.30 0.48 -7.39
CA VAL A 119 6.47 0.32 -8.59
C VAL A 119 5.07 0.85 -8.37
N LEU A 120 4.41 0.53 -7.25
CA LEU A 120 3.06 1.00 -6.98
C LEU A 120 2.98 2.52 -6.80
N VAL A 121 3.97 3.11 -6.12
CA VAL A 121 4.08 4.57 -6.01
C VAL A 121 4.32 5.21 -7.37
N ALA A 122 5.26 4.68 -8.17
CA ALA A 122 5.55 5.19 -9.50
C ALA A 122 4.32 5.11 -10.43
N VAL A 123 3.59 3.99 -10.38
CA VAL A 123 2.34 3.83 -11.13
C VAL A 123 1.31 4.86 -10.69
N ALA A 124 1.14 5.08 -9.39
CA ALA A 124 0.18 6.04 -8.87
C ALA A 124 0.48 7.49 -9.29
N GLN A 125 1.75 7.84 -9.48
CA GLN A 125 2.19 9.16 -9.95
C GLN A 125 2.15 9.29 -11.49
N SER A 126 2.07 8.18 -12.23
CA SER A 126 2.11 8.18 -13.70
C SER A 126 0.78 8.51 -14.38
N GLY A 127 -0.31 8.68 -13.61
CA GLY A 127 -1.62 9.05 -14.15
C GLY A 127 -1.69 10.52 -14.59
N PRO A 128 -2.40 10.85 -15.67
CA PRO A 128 -2.62 12.25 -16.06
C PRO A 128 -3.29 13.00 -14.91
N ALA A 129 -2.88 14.25 -14.68
CA ALA A 129 -3.52 15.11 -13.68
C ALA A 129 -5.03 15.15 -13.96
N VAL A 130 -5.84 14.87 -12.94
CA VAL A 130 -7.30 15.02 -13.03
C VAL A 130 -7.59 16.48 -13.32
N THR A 131 -7.80 16.80 -14.59
CA THR A 131 -8.20 18.14 -15.01
C THR A 131 -9.67 18.28 -14.62
N PRO A 132 -10.05 19.34 -13.88
CA PRO A 132 -11.46 19.63 -13.62
C PRO A 132 -12.22 19.61 -14.96
N SER A 133 -13.43 19.04 -14.97
CA SER A 133 -14.20 19.09 -16.21
C SER A 133 -14.43 20.55 -16.62
N PRO A 134 -14.41 20.90 -17.93
CA PRO A 134 -14.70 22.26 -18.38
C PRO A 134 -16.06 22.78 -17.93
N ALA A 135 -16.98 21.89 -17.55
CA ALA A 135 -18.28 22.22 -16.97
C ALA A 135 -18.17 22.63 -15.49
N LEU A 136 -17.34 21.92 -14.70
CA LEU A 136 -17.05 22.28 -13.31
C LEU A 136 -16.31 23.62 -13.22
N GLU A 137 -15.32 23.84 -14.08
CA GLU A 137 -14.62 25.13 -14.16
C GLU A 137 -15.57 26.29 -14.45
N ARG A 138 -16.49 26.10 -15.39
CA ARG A 138 -17.54 27.10 -15.68
C ARG A 138 -18.46 27.32 -14.48
N ALA A 139 -18.92 26.25 -13.85
CA ALA A 139 -19.81 26.34 -12.69
C ALA A 139 -19.16 27.06 -11.50
N VAL A 140 -17.88 26.79 -11.21
CA VAL A 140 -17.12 27.48 -10.15
C VAL A 140 -16.96 28.96 -10.49
N ARG A 141 -16.56 29.28 -11.73
CA ARG A 141 -16.40 30.66 -12.19
C ARG A 141 -17.71 31.45 -12.13
N ASP A 142 -18.83 30.82 -12.51
CA ASP A 142 -20.16 31.42 -12.44
C ASP A 142 -20.68 31.58 -11.01
N ALA A 143 -20.21 30.75 -10.07
CA ALA A 143 -20.52 30.86 -8.65
C ALA A 143 -19.71 31.97 -7.99
N GLU A 144 -18.42 32.09 -8.31
CA GLU A 144 -17.55 33.20 -7.88
C GLU A 144 -18.07 34.55 -8.38
N ALA A 145 -18.50 34.62 -9.65
CA ALA A 145 -19.08 35.84 -10.21
C ALA A 145 -20.41 36.26 -9.53
N ARG A 146 -21.10 35.31 -8.88
CA ARG A 146 -22.35 35.55 -8.14
C ARG A 146 -22.16 35.70 -6.64
N TYR A 147 -20.93 35.55 -6.15
CA TYR A 147 -20.64 35.67 -4.73
C TYR A 147 -20.55 37.14 -4.32
N GLU A 148 -21.54 37.61 -3.56
CA GLU A 148 -21.42 38.86 -2.80
C GLU A 148 -20.83 38.56 -1.42
N PRO A 149 -19.69 39.17 -1.05
CA PRO A 149 -19.12 38.97 0.26
C PRO A 149 -20.07 39.53 1.34
N PRO A 150 -20.19 38.85 2.49
CA PRO A 150 -21.02 39.35 3.58
C PRO A 150 -20.48 40.71 4.07
N PRO A 151 -21.37 41.60 4.53
CA PRO A 151 -20.96 42.90 5.05
C PRO A 151 -20.01 42.72 6.24
N PRO A 152 -19.03 43.63 6.40
CA PRO A 152 -18.07 43.54 7.50
C PRO A 152 -18.81 43.56 8.84
N VAL A 153 -18.52 42.58 9.68
CA VAL A 153 -19.08 42.50 11.04
C VAL A 153 -18.51 43.67 11.84
N ALA A 154 -19.39 44.53 12.36
CA ALA A 154 -18.97 45.66 13.17
C ALA A 154 -18.20 45.18 14.41
N PRO A 155 -17.11 45.87 14.82
CA PRO A 155 -16.36 45.48 16.00
C PRO A 155 -17.24 45.54 17.26
N PRO A 156 -17.05 44.61 18.21
CA PRO A 156 -17.81 44.60 19.46
C PRO A 156 -17.54 45.88 20.26
N ALA A 157 -18.62 46.44 20.83
CA ALA A 157 -18.62 47.67 21.62
C ALA A 157 -17.95 47.50 23.00
#